data_AF-A0A0C2CN80-F1
#
_entry.id   AF-A0A0C2CN80-F1
#
_cell.length_a   1.000
_cell.length_b   1.000
_cell.length_c   1.000
_cell.angle_alpha   90.00
_cell.angle_beta   90.00
_cell.angle_gamma   90.00
#
_symmetry.space_group_name_H-M   'P 1'
#
loop_
_entity.id
_entity.type
_entity.pdbx_description
1 polymer ?
#
loop_
_entity_poly.entity_id
_entity_poly.type
_entity_poly.pdbx_seq_one_letter_code
_entity_poly.pdbx_strand_id
1 'polypeptide(L)'
;MVQSERIDLSYVNRSNKYLLTAQDKKDAFERQYNHVYAARLEILKPRIIEAGRKALGEKMEYKQLEDLEMFEKAFVIGTIEKRISKRPSVLKEIAEEELIVPEDYDGDEMMSIVSNKDFLEFEDEKQIVKLEVKSDAFNVEQIIWPAPCPQRPWPTAKTGGVVAFVSGLELTGDAVNDAVVTTAFELMSRWLNGEISDQVDQKSLSSRVERLVVLGECIAVGQKRFRYLQ
;
A
#
# COMPACT_ATOMS: atom_id res chain seq x y z
N MET A 1 -31.47 -15.28 29.12
CA MET A 1 -30.96 -14.43 28.04
C MET A 1 -31.64 -14.83 26.75
N VAL A 2 -32.33 -13.92 26.08
CA VAL A 2 -32.87 -14.15 24.74
C VAL A 2 -31.73 -13.86 23.76
N GLN A 3 -31.21 -14.89 23.12
CA GLN A 3 -30.13 -14.76 22.15
C GLN A 3 -30.73 -14.37 20.79
N SER A 4 -30.21 -13.32 20.15
CA SER A 4 -30.62 -12.95 18.80
C SER A 4 -30.18 -14.04 17.82
N GLU A 5 -31.13 -14.56 17.04
CA GLU A 5 -30.84 -15.46 15.91
C GLU A 5 -30.25 -14.63 14.77
N ARG A 6 -28.99 -14.92 14.40
CA ARG A 6 -28.26 -14.20 13.35
C ARG A 6 -28.40 -14.90 12.01
N ILE A 7 -28.34 -14.11 10.95
CA ILE A 7 -28.23 -14.61 9.58
C ILE A 7 -26.87 -15.32 9.44
N ASP A 8 -26.87 -16.56 8.98
CA ASP A 8 -25.66 -17.29 8.62
C ASP A 8 -25.48 -17.26 7.09
N LEU A 9 -24.35 -16.72 6.63
CA LEU A 9 -24.02 -16.60 5.21
C LEU A 9 -22.78 -17.43 4.88
N SER A 10 -22.80 -18.06 3.70
CA SER A 10 -21.65 -18.83 3.22
C SER A 10 -20.41 -17.95 3.08
N TYR A 11 -19.30 -18.39 3.66
CA TYR A 11 -18.02 -17.69 3.59
C TYR A 11 -16.96 -18.58 2.91
N VAL A 12 -16.14 -17.97 2.06
CA VAL A 12 -14.97 -18.63 1.45
C VAL A 12 -13.78 -17.71 1.57
N ASN A 13 -12.75 -18.16 2.30
CA ASN A 13 -11.48 -17.45 2.36
C ASN A 13 -10.76 -17.53 0.99
N ARG A 14 -10.42 -16.38 0.41
CA ARG A 14 -9.69 -16.27 -0.88
C ARG A 14 -8.30 -15.63 -0.72
N SER A 15 -7.77 -15.59 0.50
CA SER A 15 -6.46 -14.98 0.80
C SER A 15 -5.27 -15.90 0.50
N ASN A 16 -5.49 -17.10 -0.05
CA ASN A 16 -4.42 -18.09 -0.29
C ASN A 16 -3.23 -17.53 -1.10
N LYS A 17 -3.46 -16.59 -2.02
CA LYS A 17 -2.39 -15.94 -2.80
C LYS A 17 -1.44 -15.08 -1.97
N TYR A 18 -1.80 -14.76 -0.73
CA TYR A 18 -0.97 -14.00 0.23
C TYR A 18 -0.27 -14.92 1.24
N LEU A 19 -0.58 -16.23 1.25
CA LEU A 19 0.05 -17.19 2.13
C LEU A 19 1.42 -17.60 1.56
N LEU A 20 2.49 -17.29 2.29
CA LEU A 20 3.84 -17.74 1.93
C LEU A 20 4.05 -19.20 2.32
N THR A 21 4.18 -20.07 1.33
CA THR A 21 4.47 -21.50 1.51
C THR A 21 5.95 -21.74 1.83
N ALA A 22 6.29 -22.97 2.22
CA ALA A 22 7.68 -23.37 2.39
C ALA A 22 8.50 -23.22 1.09
N GLN A 23 7.87 -23.45 -0.06
CA GLN A 23 8.49 -23.29 -1.36
C GLN A 23 8.75 -21.82 -1.69
N ASP A 24 7.83 -20.92 -1.34
CA ASP A 24 8.00 -19.47 -1.56
C ASP A 24 9.17 -18.91 -0.76
N LYS A 25 9.40 -19.46 0.43
CA LYS A 25 10.49 -19.06 1.35
C LYS A 25 11.84 -19.64 0.96
N LYS A 26 11.88 -20.68 0.13
CA LYS A 26 13.13 -21.31 -0.31
C LYS A 26 14.00 -20.27 -1.04
N ASP A 27 15.21 -20.03 -0.55
CA ASP A 27 16.15 -19.05 -1.13
C ASP A 27 15.60 -17.60 -1.14
N ALA A 28 14.51 -17.31 -0.42
CA ALA A 28 13.83 -16.00 -0.50
C ALA A 28 14.71 -14.83 -0.05
N PHE A 29 15.66 -15.08 0.86
CA PHE A 29 16.61 -14.07 1.35
C PHE A 29 17.83 -13.89 0.44
N GLU A 30 18.04 -14.78 -0.53
CA GLU A 30 19.13 -14.70 -1.51
C GLU A 30 18.70 -13.99 -2.80
N ARG A 31 17.38 -13.85 -3.01
CA ARG A 31 16.82 -13.19 -4.20
C ARG A 31 16.99 -11.68 -4.13
N GLN A 32 17.33 -11.08 -5.27
CA GLN A 32 17.35 -9.63 -5.42
C GLN A 32 15.94 -9.07 -5.64
N TYR A 33 15.72 -7.81 -5.23
CA TYR A 33 14.41 -7.13 -5.38
C TYR A 33 14.05 -6.80 -6.83
N ASN A 34 14.99 -6.85 -7.78
CA ASN A 34 14.72 -6.54 -9.20
C ASN A 34 13.59 -7.40 -9.80
N HIS A 35 13.46 -8.66 -9.36
CA HIS A 35 12.42 -9.58 -9.80
C HIS A 35 11.00 -9.03 -9.55
N VAL A 36 10.82 -8.25 -8.48
CA VAL A 36 9.52 -7.64 -8.16
C VAL A 36 9.16 -6.56 -9.18
N TYR A 37 10.14 -5.76 -9.60
CA TYR A 37 9.95 -4.69 -10.58
C TYR A 37 9.74 -5.25 -11.99
N ALA A 38 10.55 -6.25 -12.39
CA ALA A 38 10.42 -6.93 -13.66
C ALA A 38 9.04 -7.59 -13.80
N ALA A 39 8.61 -8.37 -12.81
CA ALA A 39 7.30 -9.02 -12.81
C ALA A 39 6.14 -8.00 -12.83
N ARG A 40 6.28 -6.87 -12.12
CA ARG A 40 5.28 -5.80 -12.13
C ARG A 40 5.15 -5.21 -13.54
N LEU A 41 6.27 -4.87 -14.17
CA LEU A 41 6.27 -4.28 -15.51
C LEU A 41 5.67 -5.27 -16.52
N GLU A 42 6.09 -6.54 -16.48
CA GLU A 42 5.58 -7.61 -17.35
C GLU A 42 4.05 -7.76 -17.25
N ILE A 43 3.49 -7.80 -16.02
CA ILE A 43 2.04 -7.95 -15.79
C ILE A 43 1.25 -6.70 -16.23
N LEU A 44 1.83 -5.51 -16.07
CA LEU A 44 1.13 -4.25 -16.38
C LEU A 44 1.23 -3.84 -17.85
N LYS A 45 2.32 -4.19 -18.55
CA LYS A 45 2.62 -3.77 -19.92
C LYS A 45 1.46 -4.04 -20.90
N PRO A 46 0.80 -5.21 -20.94
CA PRO A 46 -0.33 -5.44 -21.85
C PRO A 46 -1.51 -4.51 -21.60
N ARG A 47 -1.82 -4.22 -20.33
CA ARG A 47 -2.93 -3.32 -19.92
C ARG A 47 -2.61 -1.86 -20.22
N ILE A 48 -1.33 -1.50 -20.17
CA ILE A 48 -0.85 -0.16 -20.56
C ILE A 48 -0.95 0.00 -22.08
N ILE A 49 -0.58 -1.01 -22.86
CA ILE A 49 -0.73 -1.01 -24.33
C ILE A 49 -2.21 -0.89 -24.72
N GLU A 50 -3.11 -1.65 -24.09
CA GLU A 50 -4.55 -1.54 -24.32
C GLU A 50 -5.08 -0.12 -24.04
N ALA A 51 -4.71 0.46 -22.90
CA ALA A 51 -5.08 1.83 -22.55
C ALA A 51 -4.47 2.85 -23.53
N GLY A 52 -3.23 2.62 -23.97
CA GLY A 52 -2.51 3.42 -24.95
C GLY A 52 -3.21 3.45 -26.30
N ARG A 53 -3.59 2.30 -26.84
CA ARG A 53 -4.36 2.21 -28.11
C ARG A 53 -5.69 2.93 -28.02
N LYS A 54 -6.38 2.84 -26.89
CA LYS A 54 -7.66 3.53 -26.67
C LYS A 54 -7.49 5.06 -26.60
N ALA A 55 -6.40 5.55 -26.00
CA ALA A 55 -6.17 6.99 -25.80
C ALA A 55 -5.49 7.67 -26.99
N LEU A 56 -4.56 6.97 -27.67
CA LEU A 56 -3.69 7.52 -28.71
C LEU A 56 -4.03 7.00 -30.12
N GLY A 57 -4.89 5.98 -30.23
CA GLY A 57 -5.33 5.35 -31.48
C GLY A 57 -4.61 4.02 -31.79
N GLU A 58 -5.22 3.20 -32.66
CA GLU A 58 -4.71 1.85 -32.99
C GLU A 58 -3.35 1.83 -33.71
N LYS A 59 -2.95 2.94 -34.34
CA LYS A 59 -1.66 3.06 -35.02
C LYS A 59 -0.48 3.35 -34.09
N MET A 60 -0.75 3.52 -32.80
CA MET A 60 0.29 3.82 -31.84
C MET A 60 1.21 2.59 -31.66
N GLU A 61 2.51 2.87 -31.64
CA GLU A 61 3.57 1.88 -31.46
C GLU A 61 4.31 2.15 -30.15
N TYR A 62 4.55 1.08 -29.40
CA TYR A 62 5.42 1.11 -28.23
C TYR A 62 6.88 1.07 -28.67
N LYS A 63 7.70 1.94 -28.08
CA LYS A 63 9.16 1.95 -28.25
C LYS A 63 9.86 1.87 -26.90
N GLN A 64 11.07 1.30 -26.90
CA GLN A 64 12.00 1.50 -25.80
C GLN A 64 12.64 2.88 -25.94
N LEU A 65 13.15 3.42 -24.83
CA LEU A 65 13.83 4.71 -24.82
C LEU A 65 15.06 4.72 -25.76
N GLU A 66 15.70 3.57 -25.99
CA GLU A 66 16.96 3.51 -26.77
C GLU A 66 16.72 3.64 -28.28
N ASP A 67 15.49 3.37 -28.70
CA ASP A 67 15.05 3.42 -30.09
C ASP A 67 14.44 4.79 -30.46
N LEU A 68 14.54 5.78 -29.58
CA LEU A 68 13.97 7.10 -29.76
C LEU A 68 14.91 8.03 -30.52
N GLU A 69 14.35 8.74 -31.50
CA GLU A 69 15.05 9.82 -32.18
C GLU A 69 14.76 11.19 -31.52
N MET A 70 15.68 12.14 -31.70
CA MET A 70 15.46 13.51 -31.19
C MET A 70 14.20 14.13 -31.80
N PHE A 71 13.39 14.76 -30.95
CA PHE A 71 12.11 15.41 -31.30
C PHE A 71 11.02 14.44 -31.80
N GLU A 72 11.20 13.14 -31.63
CA GLU A 72 10.17 12.14 -31.91
C GLU A 72 9.09 12.14 -30.82
N LYS A 73 7.82 12.05 -31.22
CA LYS A 73 6.73 11.68 -30.30
C LYS A 73 6.64 10.16 -30.21
N ALA A 74 6.86 9.63 -29.02
CA ALA A 74 6.84 8.19 -28.80
C ALA A 74 6.00 7.81 -27.59
N PHE A 75 5.49 6.57 -27.61
CA PHE A 75 4.91 5.94 -26.46
C PHE A 75 5.90 4.96 -25.83
N VAL A 76 6.28 5.27 -24.59
CA VAL A 76 7.20 4.46 -23.80
C VAL A 76 6.49 3.90 -22.58
N ILE A 77 6.92 2.71 -22.14
CA ILE A 77 6.38 2.04 -20.95
C ILE A 77 7.56 1.74 -20.03
N GLY A 78 7.40 2.11 -18.77
CA GLY A 78 8.45 1.98 -17.77
C GLY A 78 7.92 2.25 -16.37
N THR A 79 8.84 2.40 -15.43
CA THR A 79 8.59 2.72 -14.03
C THR A 79 8.98 4.16 -13.75
N ILE A 80 8.12 4.88 -13.03
CA ILE A 80 8.45 6.21 -12.52
C ILE A 80 9.06 6.03 -11.12
N GLU A 81 10.29 6.51 -10.93
CA GLU A 81 10.95 6.59 -9.63
C GLU A 81 11.05 8.06 -9.20
N LYS A 82 10.68 8.35 -7.94
CA LYS A 82 10.97 9.65 -7.33
C LYS A 82 12.29 9.56 -6.56
N ARG A 83 13.29 10.31 -7.01
CA ARG A 83 14.53 10.54 -6.24
C ARG A 83 14.25 11.60 -5.18
N ILE A 84 14.33 11.19 -3.92
CA ILE A 84 14.12 12.04 -2.76
C ILE A 84 15.49 12.33 -2.14
N SER A 85 15.92 13.58 -2.13
CA SER A 85 17.29 13.93 -1.72
C SER A 85 17.56 13.59 -0.25
N LYS A 86 16.52 13.70 0.57
CA LYS A 86 16.54 13.46 2.03
C LYS A 86 16.16 12.05 2.44
N ARG A 87 16.10 11.10 1.48
CA ARG A 87 15.82 9.70 1.79
C ARG A 87 16.92 9.14 2.70
N PRO A 88 16.57 8.53 3.86
CA PRO A 88 17.55 7.84 4.69
C PRO A 88 18.32 6.82 3.88
N SER A 89 19.63 6.74 4.10
CA SER A 89 20.52 5.86 3.36
C SER A 89 21.35 5.08 4.36
N VAL A 90 21.18 3.76 4.35
CA VAL A 90 21.99 2.84 5.14
C VAL A 90 23.49 3.03 4.87
N LEU A 91 23.87 3.36 3.63
CA LEU A 91 25.27 3.64 3.30
C LEU A 91 25.78 4.94 3.91
N LYS A 92 24.91 5.97 4.06
CA LYS A 92 25.29 7.21 4.75
C LYS A 92 25.44 6.95 6.25
N GLU A 93 24.49 6.23 6.84
CA GLU A 93 24.52 5.83 8.26
C GLU A 93 25.82 5.06 8.59
N ILE A 94 26.19 4.06 7.77
CA ILE A 94 27.44 3.31 7.96
C ILE A 94 28.68 4.21 7.80
N ALA A 95 28.67 5.14 6.84
CA ALA A 95 29.79 6.06 6.64
C ALA A 95 29.98 7.02 7.83
N GLU A 96 28.89 7.45 8.47
CA GLU A 96 28.92 8.23 9.71
C GLU A 96 29.50 7.44 10.88
N GLU A 97 29.05 6.19 11.06
CA GLU A 97 29.57 5.31 12.12
C GLU A 97 31.07 5.04 11.97
N GLU A 98 31.54 4.84 10.74
CA GLU A 98 32.95 4.60 10.43
C GLU A 98 33.80 5.89 10.31
N LEU A 99 33.19 7.08 10.54
CA LEU A 99 33.83 8.40 10.39
C LEU A 99 34.40 8.67 8.98
N ILE A 100 33.85 8.00 7.96
CA ILE A 100 34.21 8.17 6.53
C ILE A 100 33.17 9.08 5.85
N VAL A 101 32.83 10.17 6.53
CA VAL A 101 31.81 11.09 6.05
C VAL A 101 32.43 12.04 5.01
N PRO A 102 31.84 12.17 3.81
CA PRO A 102 32.25 13.20 2.85
C PRO A 102 32.18 14.62 3.45
N GLU A 103 33.09 15.52 3.05
CA GLU A 103 33.15 16.90 3.59
C GLU A 103 31.87 17.72 3.36
N ASP A 104 31.01 17.33 2.42
CA ASP A 104 29.75 17.98 2.04
C ASP A 104 28.51 17.38 2.74
N TYR A 105 28.70 16.56 3.78
CA TYR A 105 27.62 15.96 4.54
C TYR A 105 26.96 16.94 5.52
N ASP A 106 25.65 17.16 5.36
CA ASP A 106 24.83 18.00 6.23
C ASP A 106 23.92 17.12 7.11
N GLY A 107 24.28 17.00 8.39
CA GLY A 107 23.58 16.16 9.39
C GLY A 107 22.23 16.73 9.88
N ASP A 108 21.91 17.99 9.57
CA ASP A 108 20.66 18.64 10.01
C ASP A 108 19.48 18.38 9.04
N GLU A 109 19.66 17.61 7.96
CA GLU A 109 18.63 17.43 6.91
C GLU A 109 17.40 16.57 7.30
N MET A 110 17.37 15.95 8.49
CA MET A 110 16.38 14.93 8.91
C MET A 110 14.91 15.38 9.12
N MET A 111 14.60 16.68 9.07
CA MET A 111 13.29 17.18 9.56
C MET A 111 12.21 17.43 8.48
N SER A 112 12.46 17.11 7.20
CA SER A 112 11.43 17.19 6.14
C SER A 112 11.69 16.17 5.04
N ILE A 113 10.69 15.36 4.67
CA ILE A 113 10.80 14.34 3.60
C ILE A 113 10.74 14.98 2.20
N VAL A 114 10.20 16.19 2.07
CA VAL A 114 10.03 16.86 0.78
C VAL A 114 11.07 17.96 0.65
N SER A 115 11.87 17.88 -0.41
CA SER A 115 12.87 18.89 -0.78
C SER A 115 12.57 19.44 -2.17
N ASN A 116 12.93 20.70 -2.41
CA ASN A 116 12.97 21.27 -3.77
C ASN A 116 14.09 20.65 -4.63
N LYS A 117 14.96 19.81 -4.03
CA LYS A 117 15.97 19.00 -4.72
C LYS A 117 15.43 17.67 -5.24
N ASP A 118 14.20 17.29 -4.90
CA ASP A 118 13.58 16.05 -5.38
C ASP A 118 13.30 16.11 -6.88
N PHE A 119 13.41 14.98 -7.57
CA PHE A 119 13.09 14.89 -9.00
C PHE A 119 12.54 13.52 -9.38
N LEU A 120 11.96 13.44 -10.57
CA LEU A 120 11.42 12.19 -11.13
C LEU A 120 12.37 11.63 -12.18
N GLU A 121 12.53 10.31 -12.15
CA GLU A 121 13.17 9.51 -13.18
C GLU A 121 12.12 8.58 -13.79
N PHE A 122 12.30 8.28 -15.07
CA PHE A 122 11.57 7.26 -15.78
C PHE A 122 12.56 6.21 -16.25
N GLU A 123 12.33 4.98 -15.84
CA GLU A 123 13.17 3.81 -16.13
C GLU A 123 12.37 2.84 -17.00
N ASP A 124 12.88 2.52 -18.19
CA ASP A 124 12.38 1.39 -18.97
C ASP A 124 13.19 0.11 -18.67
N GLU A 125 13.16 -0.88 -19.56
CA GLU A 125 13.89 -2.14 -19.33
C GLU A 125 15.42 -2.00 -19.47
N LYS A 126 15.92 -0.89 -20.03
CA LYS A 126 17.32 -0.74 -20.43
C LYS A 126 18.00 0.53 -19.95
N GLN A 127 17.25 1.61 -19.74
CA GLN A 127 17.83 2.89 -19.35
C GLN A 127 16.90 3.76 -18.49
N ILE A 128 17.51 4.80 -17.94
CA ILE A 128 16.86 5.77 -17.05
C ILE A 128 17.02 7.15 -17.66
N VAL A 129 15.90 7.88 -17.74
CA VAL A 129 15.88 9.29 -18.13
C VAL A 129 15.30 10.14 -17.01
N LYS A 130 15.86 11.32 -16.81
CA LYS A 130 15.32 12.29 -15.86
C LYS A 130 14.14 13.02 -16.50
N LEU A 131 13.02 13.09 -15.79
CA LEU A 131 11.85 13.85 -16.23
C LEU A 131 12.02 15.31 -15.78
N GLU A 132 12.35 16.19 -16.71
CA GLU A 132 12.50 17.64 -16.45
C GLU A 132 11.71 18.47 -17.47
N VAL A 133 11.19 19.62 -17.03
CA VAL A 133 10.58 20.61 -17.93
C VAL A 133 11.68 21.51 -18.50
N LYS A 134 12.52 20.95 -19.36
CA LYS A 134 13.56 21.68 -20.11
C LYS A 134 13.50 21.31 -21.60
N SER A 135 14.01 22.18 -22.46
CA SER A 135 13.97 21.99 -23.92
C SER A 135 14.81 20.82 -24.44
N ASP A 136 15.77 20.35 -23.65
CA ASP A 136 16.70 19.25 -23.94
C ASP A 136 16.41 17.96 -23.15
N ALA A 137 15.30 17.92 -22.42
CA ALA A 137 14.90 16.78 -21.59
C ALA A 137 13.72 15.99 -22.19
N PHE A 138 13.48 14.79 -21.67
CA PHE A 138 12.33 13.97 -22.04
C PHE A 138 11.02 14.65 -21.64
N ASN A 139 10.32 15.24 -22.60
CA ASN A 139 9.08 15.98 -22.37
C ASN A 139 7.87 15.05 -22.37
N VAL A 140 7.18 14.98 -21.23
CA VAL A 140 6.00 14.14 -21.05
C VAL A 140 4.73 14.91 -21.42
N GLU A 141 4.12 14.57 -22.56
CA GLU A 141 2.84 15.16 -22.97
C GLU A 141 1.65 14.59 -22.18
N GLN A 142 1.65 13.27 -21.92
CA GLN A 142 0.56 12.57 -21.27
C GLN A 142 1.06 11.32 -20.52
N ILE A 143 0.47 11.04 -19.36
CA ILE A 143 0.64 9.77 -18.63
C ILE A 143 -0.58 8.88 -18.87
N ILE A 144 -0.33 7.61 -19.22
CA ILE A 144 -1.38 6.61 -19.46
C ILE A 144 -1.25 5.50 -18.41
N TRP A 145 -2.31 5.32 -17.62
CA TRP A 145 -2.37 4.27 -16.60
C TRP A 145 -2.85 2.94 -17.20
N PRO A 146 -2.50 1.79 -16.59
CA PRO A 146 -3.01 0.49 -17.04
C PRO A 146 -4.54 0.44 -17.07
N ALA A 147 -5.12 -0.18 -18.09
CA ALA A 147 -6.56 -0.44 -18.16
C ALA A 147 -7.06 -1.15 -16.88
N PRO A 148 -8.27 -0.86 -16.37
CA PRO A 148 -8.78 -1.49 -15.14
C PRO A 148 -8.73 -3.02 -15.16
N CYS A 149 -8.46 -3.65 -14.01
CA CYS A 149 -8.52 -5.12 -13.92
C CYS A 149 -9.95 -5.59 -14.25
N PRO A 150 -10.10 -6.75 -14.93
CA PRO A 150 -11.41 -7.38 -15.10
C PRO A 150 -12.11 -7.56 -13.75
N GLN A 151 -13.29 -6.95 -13.59
CA GLN A 151 -14.09 -7.03 -12.38
C GLN A 151 -15.27 -7.98 -12.60
N ARG A 152 -15.53 -8.87 -11.64
CA ARG A 152 -16.73 -9.71 -11.66
C ARG A 152 -17.98 -8.82 -11.51
N PRO A 153 -19.10 -9.18 -12.14
CA PRO A 153 -20.34 -8.41 -11.99
C PRO A 153 -20.79 -8.37 -10.53
N TRP A 154 -21.46 -7.28 -10.16
CA TRP A 154 -22.01 -7.10 -8.83
C TRP A 154 -23.12 -8.14 -8.55
N PRO A 155 -23.13 -8.80 -7.37
CA PRO A 155 -24.21 -9.73 -7.02
C PRO A 155 -25.57 -9.03 -6.96
N THR A 156 -26.59 -9.59 -7.60
CA THR A 156 -27.93 -8.97 -7.66
C THR A 156 -28.77 -9.23 -6.39
N ALA A 157 -28.49 -10.32 -5.68
CA ALA A 157 -29.22 -10.68 -4.46
C ALA A 157 -28.68 -9.92 -3.24
N LYS A 158 -29.57 -9.25 -2.50
CA LYS A 158 -29.25 -8.63 -1.21
C LYS A 158 -29.56 -9.63 -0.09
N THR A 159 -28.56 -9.95 0.72
CA THR A 159 -28.71 -10.87 1.86
C THR A 159 -29.22 -10.17 3.12
N GLY A 160 -29.09 -8.84 3.20
CA GLY A 160 -29.43 -8.05 4.38
C GLY A 160 -28.40 -8.13 5.52
N GLY A 161 -27.40 -9.01 5.41
CA GLY A 161 -26.30 -9.13 6.36
C GLY A 161 -25.35 -7.92 6.31
N VAL A 162 -24.70 -7.67 7.44
CA VAL A 162 -23.77 -6.54 7.65
C VAL A 162 -22.42 -7.08 8.10
N VAL A 163 -21.35 -6.47 7.58
CA VAL A 163 -19.97 -6.71 8.03
C VAL A 163 -19.52 -5.47 8.79
N ALA A 164 -19.08 -5.67 10.03
CA ALA A 164 -18.46 -4.63 10.85
C ALA A 164 -16.94 -4.64 10.63
N PHE A 165 -16.33 -3.45 10.52
CA PHE A 165 -14.89 -3.28 10.42
C PHE A 165 -14.40 -2.46 11.61
N VAL A 166 -13.32 -2.90 12.25
CA VAL A 166 -12.64 -2.17 13.33
C VAL A 166 -11.13 -2.23 13.09
N SER A 167 -10.40 -1.18 13.45
CA SER A 167 -8.94 -1.06 13.25
C SER A 167 -8.36 -0.11 14.27
N GLY A 168 -7.04 -0.17 14.51
CA GLY A 168 -6.37 0.86 15.32
C GLY A 168 -6.85 0.90 16.77
N LEU A 169 -6.96 -0.28 17.39
CA LEU A 169 -7.27 -0.35 18.83
C LEU A 169 -6.07 0.12 19.66
N GLU A 170 -4.85 -0.04 19.14
CA GLU A 170 -3.61 0.50 19.72
C GLU A 170 -3.46 0.22 21.23
N LEU A 171 -3.91 -0.95 21.71
CA LEU A 171 -3.88 -1.28 23.13
C LEU A 171 -2.42 -1.36 23.61
N THR A 172 -2.07 -0.52 24.59
CA THR A 172 -0.69 -0.34 25.07
C THR A 172 -0.32 -1.30 26.21
N GLY A 173 -1.32 -1.87 26.87
CA GLY A 173 -1.17 -2.64 28.11
C GLY A 173 -1.13 -1.76 29.37
N ASP A 174 -1.29 -0.44 29.23
CA ASP A 174 -1.43 0.49 30.35
C ASP A 174 -2.91 0.79 30.59
N ALA A 175 -3.41 0.39 31.76
CA ALA A 175 -4.84 0.48 32.09
C ALA A 175 -5.38 1.92 32.10
N VAL A 176 -4.54 2.93 32.34
CA VAL A 176 -4.96 4.34 32.36
C VAL A 176 -5.09 4.86 30.93
N ASN A 177 -4.10 4.59 30.09
CA ASN A 177 -4.11 4.99 28.68
C ASN A 177 -5.17 4.23 27.88
N ASP A 178 -5.34 2.95 28.15
CA ASP A 178 -6.26 2.08 27.42
C ASP A 178 -7.71 2.21 27.92
N ALA A 179 -7.97 2.96 28.99
CA ALA A 179 -9.28 3.01 29.66
C ALA A 179 -10.42 3.38 28.69
N VAL A 180 -10.21 4.40 27.85
CA VAL A 180 -11.22 4.88 26.91
C VAL A 180 -11.49 3.85 25.81
N VAL A 181 -10.42 3.31 25.21
CA VAL A 181 -10.53 2.32 24.13
C VAL A 181 -11.16 1.03 24.64
N THR A 182 -10.74 0.56 25.82
CA THR A 182 -11.27 -0.65 26.45
C THR A 182 -12.75 -0.47 26.78
N THR A 183 -13.14 0.69 27.30
CA THR A 183 -14.56 0.99 27.58
C THR A 183 -15.38 1.03 26.29
N ALA A 184 -14.88 1.68 25.23
CA ALA A 184 -15.55 1.74 23.94
C ALA A 184 -15.68 0.35 23.28
N PHE A 185 -14.64 -0.48 23.37
CA PHE A 185 -14.63 -1.84 22.86
C PHE A 185 -15.62 -2.73 23.63
N GLU A 186 -15.70 -2.58 24.95
CA GLU A 186 -16.69 -3.26 25.77
C GLU A 186 -18.12 -2.85 25.40
N LEU A 187 -18.38 -1.54 25.24
CA LEU A 187 -19.68 -1.06 24.77
C LEU A 187 -20.03 -1.60 23.38
N MET A 188 -19.06 -1.66 22.46
CA MET A 188 -19.26 -2.28 21.14
C MET A 188 -19.57 -3.77 21.26
N SER A 189 -18.86 -4.51 22.13
CA SER A 189 -19.12 -5.93 22.39
C SER A 189 -20.55 -6.16 22.88
N ARG A 190 -20.98 -5.38 23.88
CA ARG A 190 -22.35 -5.40 24.40
C ARG A 190 -23.38 -5.03 23.34
N TRP A 191 -23.09 -4.02 22.51
CA TRP A 191 -23.95 -3.62 21.40
C TRP A 191 -24.11 -4.75 20.36
N LEU A 192 -22.99 -5.35 19.95
CA LEU A 192 -22.96 -6.46 19.01
C LEU A 192 -23.76 -7.64 19.55
N ASN A 193 -23.64 -7.95 20.85
CA ASN A 193 -24.38 -9.02 21.52
C ASN A 193 -25.86 -8.70 21.79
N GLY A 194 -26.30 -7.46 21.54
CA GLY A 194 -27.69 -7.03 21.77
C GLY A 194 -28.01 -6.77 23.25
N GLU A 195 -27.00 -6.53 24.09
CA GLU A 195 -27.12 -6.36 25.54
C GLU A 195 -27.34 -4.90 25.98
N ILE A 196 -27.42 -3.98 25.02
CA ILE A 196 -27.66 -2.56 25.28
C ILE A 196 -29.16 -2.24 25.32
N SER A 197 -30.00 -3.04 24.65
CA SER A 197 -31.43 -2.81 24.54
C SER A 197 -32.24 -3.88 25.27
N ASP A 198 -33.29 -3.46 25.99
CA ASP A 198 -34.18 -4.37 26.72
C ASP A 198 -35.04 -5.26 25.79
N GLN A 199 -35.18 -4.88 24.52
CA GLN A 199 -35.90 -5.64 23.50
C GLN A 199 -34.96 -6.09 22.38
N VAL A 200 -35.09 -7.35 21.98
CA VAL A 200 -34.35 -7.91 20.83
C VAL A 200 -35.11 -7.57 19.55
N ASP A 201 -34.66 -6.54 18.84
CA ASP A 201 -35.13 -6.26 17.48
C ASP A 201 -34.28 -7.01 16.45
N GLN A 202 -34.87 -8.01 15.80
CA GLN A 202 -34.22 -8.79 14.74
C GLN A 202 -33.99 -8.02 13.44
N LYS A 203 -34.50 -6.79 13.34
CA LYS A 203 -34.19 -5.85 12.25
C LYS A 203 -33.10 -4.85 12.62
N SER A 204 -32.66 -4.83 13.88
CA SER A 204 -31.63 -3.92 14.36
C SER A 204 -30.31 -4.14 13.62
N LEU A 205 -29.49 -3.09 13.50
CA LEU A 205 -28.20 -3.21 12.83
C LEU A 205 -27.31 -4.28 13.49
N SER A 206 -27.27 -4.34 14.82
CA SER A 206 -26.46 -5.30 15.59
C SER A 206 -26.88 -6.75 15.35
N SER A 207 -28.19 -7.04 15.24
CA SER A 207 -28.69 -8.38 14.92
C SER A 207 -28.30 -8.86 13.52
N ARG A 208 -28.12 -7.93 12.58
CA ARG A 208 -27.70 -8.22 11.19
C ARG A 208 -26.19 -8.28 11.00
N VAL A 209 -25.39 -7.92 12.01
CA VAL A 209 -23.94 -8.09 11.93
C VAL A 209 -23.62 -9.58 11.95
N GLU A 210 -23.07 -10.06 10.83
CA GLU A 210 -22.75 -11.47 10.57
C GLU A 210 -21.25 -11.75 10.70
N ARG A 211 -20.41 -10.73 10.43
CA ARG A 211 -18.95 -10.80 10.61
C ARG A 211 -18.41 -9.51 11.18
N LEU A 212 -17.41 -9.65 12.05
CA LEU A 212 -16.53 -8.58 12.50
C LEU A 212 -15.14 -8.83 11.88
N VAL A 213 -14.60 -7.82 11.20
CA VAL A 213 -13.26 -7.83 10.64
C VAL A 213 -12.40 -6.83 11.40
N VAL A 214 -11.38 -7.33 12.07
CA VAL A 214 -10.39 -6.51 12.79
C VAL A 214 -9.18 -6.30 11.88
N LEU A 215 -8.89 -5.05 11.53
CA LEU A 215 -7.91 -4.63 10.54
C LEU A 215 -6.72 -3.92 11.20
N GLY A 216 -5.68 -4.68 11.56
CA GLY A 216 -4.37 -4.14 11.95
C GLY A 216 -4.35 -3.28 13.22
N GLU A 217 -3.13 -2.93 13.66
CA GLU A 217 -2.87 -2.00 14.78
C GLU A 217 -3.73 -2.27 16.03
N CYS A 218 -3.87 -3.53 16.41
CA CYS A 218 -4.68 -3.92 17.57
C CYS A 218 -3.95 -3.67 18.90
N ILE A 219 -2.63 -3.77 18.88
CA ILE A 219 -1.75 -3.66 20.03
C ILE A 219 -0.67 -2.65 19.66
N ALA A 220 -0.44 -1.68 20.53
CA ALA A 220 0.69 -0.77 20.45
C ALA A 220 1.75 -1.21 21.47
N VAL A 221 3.01 -1.31 21.05
CA VAL A 221 4.10 -1.57 21.99
C VAL A 221 4.33 -0.30 22.79
N GLY A 222 3.96 -0.28 24.06
CA GLY A 222 4.31 0.81 24.96
C GLY A 222 5.83 0.99 24.98
N GLN A 223 6.32 2.19 24.63
CA GLN A 223 7.73 2.52 24.77
C GLN A 223 8.12 2.48 26.25
N LYS A 224 8.63 1.35 26.74
CA LYS A 224 9.52 1.39 27.90
C LYS A 224 10.76 2.17 27.47
N ARG A 225 10.78 3.47 27.77
CA ARG A 225 12.02 4.26 27.76
C ARG A 225 13.02 3.53 28.65
N PHE A 226 13.97 2.83 28.05
CA PHE A 226 15.19 2.43 28.74
C PHE A 226 15.87 3.73 29.16
N ARG A 227 15.63 4.18 30.40
CA ARG A 227 16.51 5.15 31.04
C ARG A 227 17.83 4.43 31.24
N TYR A 228 18.81 4.72 30.40
CA TYR A 228 20.20 4.47 30.75
C TYR A 228 20.47 5.18 32.07
N LEU A 229 20.75 4.41 33.12
CA LEU A 229 21.29 4.96 34.35
C LEU A 229 22.67 5.51 34.01
N GLN A 230 22.86 6.81 34.22
CA GLN A 230 24.17 7.46 34.27
C GLN A 230 24.94 6.98 35.50
#